data_AF-A0A967HHT3-F1
#
_entry.id   AF-A0A967HHT3-F1
#
_cell.length_a   1.000
_cell.length_b   1.000
_cell.length_c   1.000
_cell.angle_alpha   90.00
_cell.angle_beta   90.00
_cell.angle_gamma   90.00
#
_symmetry.space_group_name_H-M   'P 1'
#
loop_
_entity.id
_entity.type
_entity.pdbx_description
1 polymer ?
#
loop_
_entity_poly.entity_id
_entity_poly.type
_entity_poly.pdbx_seq_one_letter_code
_entity_poly.pdbx_strand_id
1 'polypeptide(L)'
;MEQAQALLRDLRESFAPSYLTLISIIQGVLLGLSFELVSEGRATTGLADPASLLVFNNIVLIALVWNEYRMGSSMFRWIPSLLDAVIPFTVGGLQAALILTTARPAQWLAGLAVLFAASIPAYENMYRRAAEEERNALVLEHNRFFRWFNPVACCALAVGIGALAAVHLSRGSDPGIGALLAVTLLNGLFLLRGEVNWRIVVRAARTAAREQAPTAGAAADRPMAPEQVGFPSPPPGEPDHVVV
;
A
#
# COMPACT_ATOMS: atom_id res chain seq x y z
N MET A 1 27.87 -0.92 17.91
CA MET A 1 26.85 -1.82 17.32
C MET A 1 25.43 -1.31 17.59
N GLU A 2 25.11 -0.89 18.81
CA GLU A 2 23.78 -0.36 19.18
C GLU A 2 23.32 0.83 18.32
N GLN A 3 24.20 1.81 18.07
CA GLN A 3 23.88 2.97 17.20
C GLN A 3 23.51 2.57 15.76
N ALA A 4 24.18 1.57 15.19
CA ALA A 4 23.89 1.10 13.84
C ALA A 4 22.53 0.40 13.76
N GLN A 5 22.17 -0.37 14.79
CA GLN A 5 20.86 -1.01 14.88
C GLN A 5 19.73 0.01 15.09
N ALA A 6 19.97 1.04 15.91
CA ALA A 6 19.03 2.14 16.10
C ALA A 6 18.78 2.87 14.76
N LEU A 7 19.83 3.24 14.04
CA LEU A 7 19.70 3.87 12.72
C LEU A 7 18.92 3.01 11.72
N LEU A 8 19.21 1.71 11.65
CA LEU A 8 18.48 0.79 10.75
C LEU A 8 17.00 0.64 11.14
N ARG A 9 16.67 0.72 12.43
CA ARG A 9 15.27 0.73 12.88
C ARG A 9 14.57 2.00 12.42
N ASP A 10 15.18 3.15 12.65
CA ASP A 10 14.59 4.46 12.34
C ASP A 10 14.38 4.62 10.83
N LEU A 11 15.35 4.18 10.01
CA LEU A 11 15.22 4.14 8.55
C LEU A 11 14.03 3.29 8.10
N ARG A 12 13.81 2.12 8.70
CA ARG A 12 12.64 1.27 8.38
C ARG A 12 11.32 1.87 8.85
N GLU A 13 11.31 2.57 9.98
CA GLU A 13 10.10 3.19 10.54
C GLU A 13 9.69 4.43 9.75
N SER A 14 10.65 5.14 9.15
CA SER A 14 10.37 6.26 8.25
C SER A 14 9.72 5.86 6.91
N PHE A 15 9.78 4.58 6.52
CA PHE A 15 9.27 4.11 5.24
C PHE A 15 7.78 4.41 5.06
N ALA A 16 6.92 3.85 5.91
CA ALA A 16 5.47 3.93 5.73
C ALA A 16 4.94 5.38 5.74
N PRO A 17 5.33 6.27 6.69
CA PRO A 17 4.90 7.67 6.68
C PRO A 17 5.34 8.42 5.42
N SER A 18 6.59 8.24 4.98
CA SER A 18 7.13 8.92 3.80
C SER A 18 6.39 8.50 2.53
N TYR A 19 6.15 7.19 2.38
CA TYR A 19 5.47 6.61 1.23
C TYR A 19 4.00 7.04 1.14
N LEU A 20 3.28 7.00 2.28
CA LEU A 20 1.89 7.43 2.37
C LEU A 20 1.74 8.92 2.09
N THR A 21 2.68 9.75 2.55
CA THR A 21 2.69 11.18 2.27
C THR A 21 2.86 11.43 0.78
N LEU A 22 3.88 10.80 0.15
CA LEU A 22 4.14 10.93 -1.27
C LEU A 22 2.92 10.52 -2.12
N ILE A 23 2.34 9.34 -1.83
CA ILE A 23 1.16 8.87 -2.54
C ILE A 23 -0.03 9.81 -2.33
N SER A 24 -0.26 10.32 -1.12
CA SER A 24 -1.37 11.24 -0.85
C SER A 24 -1.24 12.56 -1.63
N ILE A 25 -0.03 13.10 -1.78
CA ILE A 25 0.23 14.28 -2.62
C ILE A 25 -0.14 13.97 -4.08
N ILE A 26 0.36 12.86 -4.63
CA ILE A 26 0.09 12.45 -6.02
C ILE A 26 -1.42 12.27 -6.23
N GLN A 27 -2.10 11.53 -5.34
CA GLN A 27 -3.54 11.28 -5.47
C GLN A 27 -4.36 12.57 -5.32
N GLY A 28 -3.93 13.51 -4.46
CA GLY A 28 -4.57 14.83 -4.36
C GLY A 28 -4.50 15.63 -5.66
N VAL A 29 -3.34 15.63 -6.34
CA VAL A 29 -3.18 16.26 -7.66
C VAL A 29 -4.10 15.61 -8.69
N LEU A 30 -4.17 14.28 -8.72
CA LEU A 30 -5.01 13.53 -9.66
C LEU A 30 -6.51 13.77 -9.43
N LEU A 31 -6.95 13.90 -8.17
CA LEU A 31 -8.32 14.30 -7.86
C LEU A 31 -8.62 15.71 -8.37
N GLY A 32 -7.69 16.66 -8.16
CA GLY A 32 -7.79 18.01 -8.70
C GLY A 32 -7.98 18.01 -10.22
N LEU A 33 -7.12 17.30 -10.94
CA LEU A 33 -7.21 17.14 -12.40
C LEU A 33 -8.54 16.50 -12.84
N SER A 34 -9.04 15.52 -12.08
CA SER A 34 -10.32 14.87 -12.39
C SER A 34 -11.50 15.82 -12.21
N PHE A 35 -11.50 16.65 -11.16
CA PHE A 35 -12.56 17.63 -10.92
C PHE A 35 -12.51 18.81 -11.91
N GLU A 36 -11.32 19.19 -12.37
CA GLU A 36 -11.16 20.19 -13.41
C GLU A 36 -11.94 19.81 -14.68
N LEU A 37 -11.84 18.55 -15.13
CA LEU A 37 -12.59 18.05 -16.30
C LEU A 37 -14.11 18.18 -16.14
N VAL A 38 -14.62 17.95 -14.93
CA VAL A 38 -16.06 18.13 -14.63
C VAL A 38 -16.42 19.61 -14.65
N SER A 39 -15.59 20.46 -14.04
CA SER A 39 -15.85 21.90 -13.93
C SER A 39 -15.85 22.62 -15.28
N GLU A 40 -15.03 22.16 -16.23
CA GLU A 40 -14.98 22.69 -17.60
C GLU A 40 -16.12 22.16 -18.49
N GLY A 41 -17.01 21.32 -17.96
CA GLY A 41 -18.11 20.72 -18.72
C GLY A 41 -17.67 19.64 -19.71
N ARG A 42 -16.43 19.12 -19.60
CA ARG A 42 -15.93 18.00 -20.42
C ARG A 42 -16.48 16.64 -19.99
N ALA A 43 -17.15 16.61 -18.84
CA ALA A 43 -17.99 15.51 -18.37
C ALA A 43 -19.31 16.08 -17.86
N THR A 44 -20.44 15.48 -18.21
CA THR A 44 -21.75 15.89 -17.69
C THR A 44 -21.99 15.34 -16.27
N THR A 45 -23.04 15.77 -15.58
CA THR A 45 -23.39 15.21 -14.25
C THR A 45 -24.06 13.84 -14.31
N GLY A 46 -24.36 13.31 -15.51
CA GLY A 46 -25.06 12.03 -15.69
C GLY A 46 -24.12 10.86 -15.97
N LEU A 47 -24.34 9.72 -15.31
CA LEU A 47 -23.58 8.48 -15.55
C LEU A 47 -23.90 7.79 -16.90
N ALA A 48 -24.87 8.31 -17.65
CA ALA A 48 -25.17 7.86 -19.01
C ALA A 48 -24.19 8.43 -20.05
N ASP A 49 -23.36 9.40 -19.68
CA ASP A 49 -22.32 9.96 -20.52
C ASP A 49 -21.00 9.18 -20.34
N PRO A 50 -20.39 8.64 -21.43
CA PRO A 50 -19.12 7.94 -21.36
C PRO A 50 -18.01 8.75 -20.67
N ALA A 51 -17.95 10.07 -20.90
CA ALA A 51 -16.92 10.91 -20.30
C ALA A 51 -17.06 10.96 -18.76
N SER A 52 -18.28 11.15 -18.26
CA SER A 52 -18.58 11.11 -16.83
C SER A 52 -18.27 9.76 -16.18
N LEU A 53 -18.57 8.67 -16.87
CA LEU A 53 -18.23 7.33 -16.40
C LEU A 53 -16.72 7.11 -16.34
N LEU A 54 -15.96 7.66 -17.29
CA LEU A 54 -14.50 7.59 -17.27
C LEU A 54 -13.88 8.45 -16.17
N VAL A 55 -14.42 9.65 -15.90
CA VAL A 55 -14.03 10.44 -14.72
C VAL A 55 -14.28 9.66 -13.44
N PHE A 56 -15.46 9.04 -13.31
CA PHE A 56 -15.76 8.18 -12.17
C PHE A 56 -14.77 7.01 -12.05
N ASN A 57 -14.40 6.37 -13.15
CA ASN A 57 -13.37 5.32 -13.15
C ASN A 57 -12.01 5.84 -12.68
N ASN A 58 -11.60 7.04 -13.09
CA ASN A 58 -10.35 7.63 -12.62
C ASN A 58 -10.36 7.81 -11.10
N ILE A 59 -11.50 8.24 -10.52
CA ILE A 59 -11.67 8.35 -9.06
C ILE A 59 -11.58 6.97 -8.38
N VAL A 60 -12.21 5.95 -8.95
CA VAL A 60 -12.10 4.57 -8.44
C VAL A 60 -10.65 4.07 -8.49
N LEU A 61 -9.92 4.35 -9.58
CA LEU A 61 -8.52 3.99 -9.73
C LEU A 61 -7.62 4.73 -8.72
N ILE A 62 -7.89 6.01 -8.47
CA ILE A 62 -7.22 6.80 -7.43
C ILE A 62 -7.39 6.13 -6.06
N ALA A 63 -8.63 5.77 -5.70
CA ALA A 63 -8.92 5.07 -4.45
C ALA A 63 -8.26 3.68 -4.38
N LEU A 64 -8.26 2.94 -5.48
CA LEU A 64 -7.61 1.64 -5.61
C LEU A 64 -6.11 1.73 -5.37
N VAL A 65 -5.42 2.61 -6.10
CA VAL A 65 -3.97 2.81 -5.95
C VAL A 65 -3.65 3.22 -4.52
N TRP A 66 -4.35 4.22 -3.97
CA TRP A 66 -4.15 4.63 -2.58
C TRP A 66 -4.31 3.46 -1.61
N ASN A 67 -5.35 2.64 -1.78
CA ASN A 67 -5.61 1.50 -0.91
C ASN A 67 -4.49 0.44 -0.99
N GLU A 68 -4.00 0.10 -2.19
CA GLU A 68 -2.88 -0.83 -2.35
C GLU A 68 -1.61 -0.33 -1.65
N TYR A 69 -1.25 0.94 -1.84
CA TYR A 69 -0.08 1.51 -1.19
C TYR A 69 -0.24 1.58 0.33
N ARG A 70 -1.43 1.92 0.82
CA ARG A 70 -1.74 1.96 2.25
C ARG A 70 -1.68 0.57 2.89
N MET A 71 -2.18 -0.46 2.21
CA MET A 71 -2.02 -1.84 2.66
C MET A 71 -0.57 -2.28 2.63
N GLY A 72 0.13 -2.13 1.50
CA GLY A 72 1.51 -2.57 1.32
C GLY A 72 2.46 -1.97 2.35
N SER A 73 2.38 -0.65 2.57
CA SER A 73 3.19 0.06 3.56
C SER A 73 2.84 -0.26 5.02
N SER A 74 1.60 -0.69 5.29
CA SER A 74 1.20 -1.14 6.62
C SER A 74 1.61 -2.59 6.91
N MET A 75 1.62 -3.43 5.88
CA MET A 75 1.90 -4.87 5.98
C MET A 75 3.39 -5.18 6.01
N PHE A 76 4.18 -4.43 5.24
CA PHE A 76 5.57 -4.76 4.97
C PHE A 76 6.48 -3.59 5.34
N ARG A 77 7.64 -3.91 5.92
CA ARG A 77 8.68 -2.92 6.20
C ARG A 77 9.97 -3.33 5.53
N TRP A 78 10.62 -2.38 4.87
CA TRP A 78 11.97 -2.50 4.30
C TRP A 78 12.61 -1.11 4.22
N ILE A 79 13.93 -1.07 3.97
CA ILE A 79 14.65 0.19 3.78
C ILE A 79 14.35 0.72 2.37
N PRO A 80 13.77 1.93 2.21
CA PRO A 80 13.43 2.47 0.91
C PRO A 80 14.66 2.66 0.03
N SER A 81 14.49 2.37 -1.26
CA SER A 81 15.46 2.60 -2.33
C SER A 81 14.95 3.67 -3.29
N LEU A 82 15.81 4.13 -4.21
CA LEU A 82 15.40 5.04 -5.28
C LEU A 82 14.25 4.44 -6.13
N LEU A 83 14.28 3.13 -6.40
CA LEU A 83 13.23 2.48 -7.17
C LEU A 83 11.87 2.57 -6.46
N ASP A 84 11.85 2.48 -5.14
CA ASP A 84 10.64 2.66 -4.35
C ASP A 84 10.10 4.09 -4.49
N ALA A 85 10.96 5.11 -4.63
CA ALA A 85 10.50 6.47 -4.90
C ALA A 85 9.95 6.63 -6.33
N VAL A 86 10.55 5.98 -7.33
CA VAL A 86 10.17 6.12 -8.76
C VAL A 86 8.80 5.51 -9.05
N ILE A 87 8.48 4.35 -8.47
CA ILE A 87 7.23 3.62 -8.78
C ILE A 87 5.97 4.48 -8.54
N PRO A 88 5.78 5.14 -7.37
CA PRO A 88 4.68 6.09 -7.15
C PRO A 88 4.53 7.15 -8.23
N PHE A 89 5.63 7.75 -8.68
CA PHE A 89 5.59 8.77 -9.74
C PHE A 89 5.22 8.18 -11.09
N THR A 90 5.71 6.99 -11.43
CA THR A 90 5.30 6.30 -12.65
C THR A 90 3.81 5.97 -12.64
N VAL A 91 3.30 5.41 -11.54
CA VAL A 91 1.87 5.11 -11.37
C VAL A 91 1.04 6.40 -11.45
N GLY A 92 1.45 7.45 -10.74
CA GLY A 92 0.79 8.76 -10.78
C GLY A 92 0.78 9.39 -12.18
N GLY A 93 1.90 9.32 -12.90
CA GLY A 93 2.00 9.81 -14.28
C GLY A 93 1.08 9.06 -15.23
N LEU A 94 0.96 7.73 -15.08
CA LEU A 94 0.03 6.91 -15.85
C LEU A 94 -1.44 7.23 -15.51
N GLN A 95 -1.76 7.45 -14.23
CA GLN A 95 -3.10 7.92 -13.83
C GLN A 95 -3.41 9.32 -14.39
N ALA A 96 -2.44 10.23 -14.41
CA ALA A 96 -2.62 11.55 -15.04
C ALA A 96 -2.87 11.41 -16.55
N ALA A 97 -2.13 10.56 -17.25
CA ALA A 97 -2.34 10.28 -18.67
C ALA A 97 -3.73 9.70 -18.96
N LEU A 98 -4.23 8.83 -18.07
CA LEU A 98 -5.61 8.34 -18.12
C LEU A 98 -6.62 9.50 -17.99
N ILE A 99 -6.45 10.37 -17.00
CA ILE A 99 -7.34 11.53 -16.82
C ILE A 99 -7.35 12.40 -18.10
N LEU A 100 -6.19 12.68 -18.69
CA LEU A 100 -6.08 13.50 -19.90
C LEU A 100 -6.67 12.82 -21.15
N THR A 101 -6.84 11.49 -21.15
CA THR A 101 -7.43 10.73 -22.26
C THR A 101 -8.90 10.38 -22.07
N THR A 102 -9.55 10.92 -21.02
CA THR A 102 -10.98 10.71 -20.71
C THR A 102 -11.90 11.01 -21.90
N ALA A 103 -11.57 11.99 -22.75
CA ALA A 103 -12.37 12.32 -23.93
C ALA A 103 -12.25 11.29 -25.09
N ARG A 104 -11.37 10.29 -24.96
CA ARG A 104 -11.07 9.29 -26.00
C ARG A 104 -11.09 7.90 -25.38
N PRO A 105 -12.27 7.29 -25.18
CA PRO A 105 -12.42 6.05 -24.42
C PRO A 105 -11.53 4.90 -24.89
N ALA A 106 -11.28 4.75 -26.20
CA ALA A 106 -10.35 3.73 -26.71
C ALA A 106 -8.88 3.97 -26.27
N GLN A 107 -8.42 5.23 -26.27
CA GLN A 107 -7.09 5.59 -25.77
C GLN A 107 -7.00 5.44 -24.25
N TRP A 108 -8.08 5.76 -23.53
CA TRP A 108 -8.19 5.54 -22.10
C TRP A 108 -8.05 4.05 -21.75
N LEU A 109 -8.73 3.15 -22.47
CA LEU A 109 -8.57 1.70 -22.28
C LEU A 109 -7.13 1.24 -22.52
N ALA A 110 -6.47 1.76 -23.57
CA ALA A 110 -5.06 1.44 -23.82
C ALA A 110 -4.16 1.92 -22.68
N GLY A 111 -4.37 3.13 -22.17
CA GLY A 111 -3.66 3.66 -21.00
C GLY A 111 -3.90 2.80 -19.75
N LEU A 112 -5.11 2.27 -19.58
CA LEU A 112 -5.46 1.43 -18.44
C LEU A 112 -4.75 0.07 -18.52
N ALA A 113 -4.67 -0.52 -19.71
CA ALA A 113 -3.90 -1.72 -19.95
C ALA A 113 -2.41 -1.52 -19.61
N VAL A 114 -1.83 -0.37 -19.98
CA VAL A 114 -0.45 0.00 -19.63
C VAL A 114 -0.29 0.17 -18.11
N LEU A 115 -1.25 0.79 -17.43
CA LEU A 115 -1.23 0.92 -15.97
C LEU A 115 -1.22 -0.45 -15.27
N PHE A 116 -2.05 -1.38 -15.72
CA PHE A 116 -2.04 -2.75 -15.19
C PHE A 116 -0.73 -3.49 -15.50
N ALA A 117 -0.17 -3.32 -16.70
CA ALA A 117 1.12 -3.90 -17.05
C ALA A 117 2.25 -3.34 -16.17
N ALA A 118 2.27 -2.02 -15.92
CA ALA A 118 3.23 -1.36 -15.04
C ALA A 118 3.09 -1.77 -13.57
N SER A 119 1.90 -2.24 -13.16
CA SER A 119 1.66 -2.73 -11.80
C SER A 119 2.36 -4.07 -11.53
N ILE A 120 2.64 -4.87 -12.55
CA ILE A 120 3.34 -6.17 -12.40
C ILE A 120 4.73 -5.99 -11.77
N PRO A 121 5.67 -5.20 -12.36
CA PRO A 121 6.97 -4.99 -11.75
C PRO A 121 6.88 -4.25 -10.40
N ALA A 122 5.84 -3.45 -10.16
CA ALA A 122 5.61 -2.81 -8.87
C ALA A 122 5.31 -3.85 -7.77
N TYR A 123 4.43 -4.82 -8.04
CA TYR A 123 4.15 -5.94 -7.14
C TYR A 123 5.39 -6.82 -6.92
N GLU A 124 6.13 -7.15 -7.99
CA GLU A 124 7.35 -7.94 -7.87
C GLU A 124 8.41 -7.23 -7.01
N ASN A 125 8.61 -5.92 -7.21
CA ASN A 125 9.50 -5.14 -6.37
C ASN A 125 9.05 -5.17 -4.89
N MET A 126 7.77 -4.92 -4.62
CA MET A 126 7.22 -4.95 -3.27
C MET A 126 7.45 -6.31 -2.59
N TYR A 127 7.13 -7.43 -3.25
CA TYR A 127 7.28 -8.75 -2.65
C TYR A 127 8.74 -9.19 -2.52
N ARG A 128 9.60 -8.82 -3.46
CA ARG A 128 11.04 -9.10 -3.37
C ARG A 128 11.67 -8.36 -2.18
N ARG A 129 11.41 -7.05 -2.06
CA ARG A 129 11.92 -6.23 -0.94
C ARG A 129 11.35 -6.68 0.39
N ALA A 130 10.07 -7.05 0.43
CA ALA A 130 9.47 -7.61 1.63
C ALA A 130 10.14 -8.92 2.07
N ALA A 131 10.53 -9.79 1.12
CA ALA A 131 11.15 -11.08 1.41
C ALA A 131 12.61 -10.99 1.91
N GLU A 132 13.27 -9.85 1.71
CA GLU A 132 14.63 -9.60 2.21
C GLU A 132 14.65 -9.35 3.73
N GLU A 133 13.50 -9.09 4.35
CA GLU A 133 13.39 -8.69 5.77
C GLU A 133 12.66 -9.77 6.58
N GLU A 134 13.38 -10.41 7.52
CA GLU A 134 12.88 -11.52 8.34
C GLU A 134 11.58 -11.18 9.09
N ARG A 135 11.41 -9.92 9.50
CA ARG A 135 10.21 -9.40 10.17
C ARG A 135 8.92 -9.59 9.35
N ASN A 136 9.03 -9.68 8.02
CA ASN A 136 7.88 -9.83 7.14
C ASN A 136 7.47 -11.30 6.92
N ALA A 137 8.23 -12.28 7.46
CA ALA A 137 8.02 -13.70 7.18
C ALA A 137 6.58 -14.16 7.49
N LEU A 138 6.05 -13.80 8.66
CA LEU A 138 4.68 -14.14 9.06
C LEU A 138 3.63 -13.59 8.09
N VAL A 139 3.80 -12.34 7.64
CA VAL A 139 2.87 -11.70 6.72
C VAL A 139 2.98 -12.32 5.33
N LEU A 140 4.19 -12.62 4.86
CA LEU A 140 4.42 -13.26 3.56
C LEU A 140 3.84 -14.66 3.48
N GLU A 141 3.88 -15.43 4.56
CA GLU A 141 3.28 -16.75 4.63
C GLU A 141 1.75 -16.69 4.46
N HIS A 142 1.09 -15.82 5.22
CA HIS A 142 -0.37 -15.64 5.15
C HIS A 142 -0.82 -14.97 3.84
N ASN A 143 0.07 -14.23 3.19
CA ASN A 143 -0.21 -13.49 1.96
C ASN A 143 0.29 -14.23 0.70
N ARG A 144 0.68 -15.51 0.82
CA ARG A 144 1.24 -16.30 -0.30
C ARG A 144 0.27 -16.39 -1.48
N PHE A 145 -1.03 -16.51 -1.23
CA PHE A 145 -2.04 -16.51 -2.29
C PHE A 145 -2.03 -15.21 -3.09
N PHE A 146 -2.12 -14.06 -2.42
CA PHE A 146 -2.18 -12.77 -3.12
C PHE A 146 -0.85 -12.39 -3.76
N ARG A 147 0.28 -12.90 -3.26
CA ARG A 147 1.59 -12.70 -3.87
C ARG A 147 1.64 -13.13 -5.33
N TRP A 148 1.07 -14.29 -5.65
CA TRP A 148 1.01 -14.74 -7.04
C TRP A 148 -0.25 -14.23 -7.75
N PHE A 149 -1.37 -14.11 -7.05
CA PHE A 149 -2.63 -13.68 -7.64
C PHE A 149 -2.55 -12.25 -8.18
N ASN A 150 -1.92 -11.31 -7.45
CA ASN A 150 -1.86 -9.90 -7.86
C ASN A 150 -1.17 -9.71 -9.23
N PRO A 151 0.08 -10.16 -9.47
CA PRO A 151 0.72 -9.99 -10.77
C PRO A 151 0.00 -10.76 -11.88
N VAL A 152 -0.55 -11.95 -11.60
CA VAL A 152 -1.34 -12.72 -12.57
C VAL A 152 -2.62 -12.00 -12.96
N ALA A 153 -3.35 -11.45 -11.98
CA ALA A 153 -4.55 -10.66 -12.21
C ALA A 153 -4.25 -9.38 -12.99
N CYS A 154 -3.17 -8.66 -12.64
CA CYS A 154 -2.72 -7.50 -13.41
C CYS A 154 -2.35 -7.87 -14.86
N CYS A 155 -1.68 -8.99 -15.07
CA CYS A 155 -1.36 -9.49 -16.42
C CYS A 155 -2.63 -9.82 -17.21
N ALA A 156 -3.56 -10.57 -16.61
CA ALA A 156 -4.83 -10.91 -17.24
C ALA A 156 -5.66 -9.66 -17.60
N LEU A 157 -5.72 -8.67 -16.70
CA LEU A 157 -6.39 -7.39 -16.94
C LEU A 157 -5.70 -6.57 -18.02
N ALA A 158 -4.36 -6.49 -18.01
CA ALA A 158 -3.58 -5.79 -19.03
C ALA A 158 -3.83 -6.38 -20.42
N VAL A 159 -3.79 -7.71 -20.56
CA VAL A 159 -4.04 -8.40 -21.83
C VAL A 159 -5.49 -8.23 -22.27
N GLY A 160 -6.47 -8.47 -21.38
CA GLY A 160 -7.89 -8.38 -21.72
C GLY A 160 -8.32 -6.97 -22.12
N ILE A 161 -7.96 -5.97 -21.32
CA ILE A 161 -8.26 -4.56 -21.60
C ILE A 161 -7.47 -4.07 -22.81
N GLY A 162 -6.20 -4.49 -22.96
CA GLY A 162 -5.37 -4.14 -24.11
C GLY A 162 -5.92 -4.69 -25.43
N ALA A 163 -6.40 -5.93 -25.44
CA ALA A 163 -7.07 -6.53 -26.60
C ALA A 163 -8.35 -5.76 -26.96
N LEU A 164 -9.17 -5.42 -25.96
CA LEU A 164 -10.36 -4.59 -26.17
C LEU A 164 -10.00 -3.22 -26.75
N ALA A 165 -8.99 -2.54 -26.21
CA ALA A 165 -8.50 -1.27 -26.72
C ALA A 165 -8.01 -1.38 -28.17
N ALA A 166 -7.24 -2.42 -28.49
CA ALA A 166 -6.72 -2.66 -29.84
C ALA A 166 -7.85 -2.85 -30.88
N VAL A 167 -8.92 -3.56 -30.51
CA VAL A 167 -10.10 -3.73 -31.37
C VAL A 167 -10.78 -2.38 -31.65
N HIS A 168 -10.94 -1.54 -30.63
CA HIS A 168 -11.60 -0.24 -30.79
C HIS A 168 -10.73 0.77 -31.56
N LEU A 169 -9.43 0.82 -31.29
CA LEU A 169 -8.47 1.66 -32.00
C LEU A 169 -8.35 1.28 -33.48
N SER A 170 -8.27 -0.02 -33.80
CA SER A 170 -8.18 -0.49 -35.19
C SER A 170 -9.44 -0.23 -36.01
N ARG A 171 -10.61 -0.18 -35.36
CA ARG A 171 -11.90 0.14 -35.99
C ARG A 171 -12.21 1.65 -36.02
N GLY A 172 -11.42 2.48 -35.34
CA GLY A 172 -11.75 3.91 -35.17
C GLY A 172 -13.09 4.13 -34.46
N SER A 173 -13.45 3.22 -33.54
CA SER A 173 -14.75 3.23 -32.85
C SER A 173 -14.55 3.30 -31.35
N ASP A 174 -15.43 3.98 -30.63
CA ASP A 174 -15.37 4.00 -29.17
C ASP A 174 -16.04 2.78 -28.53
N PRO A 175 -15.53 2.29 -27.38
CA PRO A 175 -16.23 1.32 -26.55
C PRO A 175 -17.59 1.86 -26.12
N GLY A 176 -18.62 1.02 -26.24
CA GLY A 176 -19.93 1.33 -25.72
C GLY A 176 -19.95 1.38 -24.18
N ILE A 177 -20.95 2.05 -23.61
CA ILE A 177 -21.12 2.22 -22.15
C ILE A 177 -21.07 0.90 -21.39
N GLY A 178 -21.62 -0.19 -21.95
CA GLY A 178 -21.57 -1.51 -21.34
C GLY A 178 -20.14 -2.02 -21.09
N ALA A 179 -19.21 -1.77 -22.01
CA ALA A 179 -17.81 -2.15 -21.84
C ALA A 179 -17.14 -1.31 -20.74
N LEU A 180 -17.43 0.00 -20.69
CA LEU A 180 -16.92 0.89 -19.65
C LEU A 180 -17.47 0.52 -18.27
N LEU A 181 -18.75 0.15 -18.16
CA LEU A 181 -19.34 -0.35 -16.92
C LEU A 181 -18.70 -1.66 -16.46
N ALA A 182 -18.41 -2.58 -17.40
CA ALA A 182 -17.70 -3.82 -17.07
C ALA A 182 -16.29 -3.53 -16.50
N VAL A 183 -15.54 -2.61 -17.10
CA VAL A 183 -14.23 -2.16 -16.57
C VAL A 183 -14.39 -1.51 -15.19
N THR A 184 -15.42 -0.70 -14.99
CA THR A 184 -15.72 -0.08 -13.69
C THR A 184 -15.94 -1.14 -12.61
N LEU A 185 -16.74 -2.17 -12.93
CA LEU A 185 -17.02 -3.28 -12.02
C LEU A 185 -15.74 -4.06 -11.71
N LEU A 186 -14.90 -4.33 -12.72
CA LEU A 186 -13.62 -5.02 -12.53
C LEU A 186 -12.69 -4.23 -11.59
N ASN A 187 -12.57 -2.92 -11.77
CA ASN A 187 -11.80 -2.05 -10.88
C ASN A 187 -12.36 -2.09 -9.44
N GLY A 188 -13.68 -2.03 -9.29
CA GLY A 188 -14.35 -2.15 -8.00
C GLY A 188 -14.10 -3.49 -7.31
N LEU A 189 -14.17 -4.60 -8.05
CA LEU A 189 -13.85 -5.94 -7.54
C LEU A 189 -12.39 -6.06 -7.10
N PHE A 190 -11.46 -5.46 -7.87
CA PHE A 190 -10.04 -5.45 -7.53
C PHE A 190 -9.76 -4.67 -6.22
N LEU A 191 -10.43 -3.52 -6.04
CA LEU A 191 -10.40 -2.74 -4.80
C LEU A 191 -10.97 -3.54 -3.61
N LEU A 192 -12.13 -4.18 -3.77
CA LEU A 192 -12.75 -5.00 -2.72
C LEU A 192 -11.87 -6.19 -2.32
N ARG A 193 -11.20 -6.83 -3.28
CA ARG A 193 -10.20 -7.87 -3.03
C ARG A 193 -9.08 -7.38 -2.11
N GLY A 194 -8.66 -6.12 -2.26
CA GLY A 194 -7.67 -5.51 -1.37
C GLY A 194 -8.15 -5.48 0.08
N GLU A 195 -9.36 -4.99 0.30
CA GLU A 195 -9.94 -4.95 1.64
C GLU A 195 -10.11 -6.35 2.25
N VAL A 196 -10.46 -7.36 1.45
CA VAL A 196 -10.51 -8.76 1.91
C VAL A 196 -9.12 -9.23 2.34
N ASN A 197 -8.07 -8.97 1.56
CA ASN A 197 -6.70 -9.31 1.91
C ASN A 197 -6.27 -8.64 3.23
N TRP A 198 -6.56 -7.33 3.38
CA TRP A 198 -6.27 -6.59 4.60
C TRP A 198 -6.88 -7.25 5.85
N ARG A 199 -8.15 -7.65 5.76
CA ARG A 199 -8.85 -8.32 6.88
C ARG A 199 -8.22 -9.66 7.24
N ILE A 200 -7.75 -10.43 6.25
CA ILE A 200 -7.05 -11.70 6.49
C ILE A 200 -5.76 -11.45 7.25
N VAL A 201 -4.92 -10.51 6.79
CA VAL A 201 -3.64 -10.18 7.44
C VAL A 201 -3.84 -9.66 8.86
N VAL A 202 -4.82 -8.78 9.10
CA VAL A 202 -5.12 -8.27 10.44
C VAL A 202 -5.56 -9.40 11.39
N ARG A 203 -6.38 -10.35 10.91
CA ARG A 203 -6.80 -11.51 11.72
C ARG A 203 -5.61 -12.40 12.07
N ALA A 204 -4.73 -12.68 11.11
CA ALA A 204 -3.52 -13.45 11.34
C ALA A 204 -2.61 -12.78 12.38
N ALA A 205 -2.35 -11.48 12.24
CA ALA A 205 -1.52 -10.72 13.17
C ALA A 205 -2.10 -10.71 14.61
N ARG A 206 -3.42 -10.55 14.75
CA ARG A 206 -4.10 -10.61 16.07
C ARG A 206 -4.02 -11.99 16.70
N THR A 207 -4.06 -13.05 15.90
CA THR A 207 -3.98 -14.44 16.40
C THR A 207 -2.57 -14.73 16.91
N ALA A 208 -1.55 -14.40 16.13
CA ALA A 208 -0.15 -14.53 16.53
C ALA A 208 0.18 -13.73 17.80
N ALA A 209 -0.34 -12.51 17.93
CA ALA A 209 -0.14 -11.70 19.14
C ALA A 209 -0.76 -12.33 20.39
N ARG A 210 -1.90 -13.03 20.27
CA ARG A 210 -2.54 -13.73 21.39
C ARG A 210 -1.79 -14.99 21.80
N GLU A 211 -1.21 -15.71 20.85
CA GLU A 211 -0.41 -16.92 21.12
C GLU A 211 0.91 -16.60 21.83
N GLN A 212 1.45 -15.39 21.65
CA GLN A 212 2.67 -14.93 22.32
C GLN A 212 2.41 -14.38 23.74
N ALA A 213 1.17 -14.04 24.09
CA ALA A 213 0.80 -13.50 25.40
C ALA A 213 0.84 -14.47 26.62
N PRO A 214 0.65 -15.81 26.52
CA PRO A 214 0.47 -16.66 27.70
C PRO A 214 1.73 -16.94 28.52
N THR A 215 2.94 -16.63 28.03
CA THR A 215 4.19 -16.87 28.77
C THR A 215 4.57 -15.74 29.73
N ALA A 216 3.98 -14.55 29.61
CA ALA A 216 4.23 -13.44 30.54
C ALA A 216 3.47 -13.59 31.87
N GLY A 217 2.30 -14.26 31.86
CA GLY A 217 1.49 -14.49 33.08
C GLY A 217 2.05 -15.59 33.99
N ALA A 218 2.67 -16.64 33.43
CA ALA A 218 3.25 -17.73 34.22
C ALA A 218 4.55 -17.35 34.96
N ALA A 219 5.19 -16.23 34.60
CA ALA A 219 6.34 -15.69 35.32
C ALA A 219 5.93 -14.83 36.54
N ALA A 220 4.69 -14.31 36.57
CA ALA A 220 4.18 -13.49 37.66
C ALA A 220 3.68 -14.33 38.86
N ASP A 221 3.42 -15.63 38.65
CA ASP A 221 2.96 -16.57 39.69
C ASP A 221 4.08 -17.41 40.32
N ARG A 222 5.36 -17.11 40.02
CA ARG A 222 6.45 -17.66 40.85
C ARG A 222 6.40 -16.91 42.20
N PRO A 223 6.15 -17.60 43.33
CA PRO A 223 6.24 -16.96 44.63
C PRO A 223 7.63 -16.34 44.75
N MET A 224 7.69 -15.03 45.00
CA MET A 224 8.94 -14.38 45.37
C MET A 224 9.51 -15.16 46.55
N ALA A 225 10.68 -15.77 46.36
CA ALA A 225 11.42 -16.30 47.49
C ALA A 225 11.57 -15.16 48.50
N PRO A 226 11.32 -15.40 49.80
CA PRO A 226 11.34 -14.34 50.80
C PRO A 226 12.67 -13.61 50.70
N GLU A 227 12.56 -12.34 50.31
CA GLU A 227 13.66 -11.41 50.19
C GLU A 227 14.35 -11.40 51.56
N GLN A 228 15.58 -11.90 51.62
CA GLN A 228 16.40 -11.75 52.81
C GLN A 228 16.62 -10.26 52.98
N VAL A 229 15.91 -9.68 53.95
CA VAL A 229 16.06 -8.29 54.39
C VAL A 229 17.48 -8.14 54.93
N GLY A 230 18.41 -7.82 54.04
CA GLY A 230 19.76 -7.41 54.39
C GLY A 230 19.68 -6.02 55.01
N PHE A 231 19.97 -5.93 56.31
CA PHE A 231 20.13 -4.66 56.98
C PHE A 231 21.23 -3.84 56.28
N PRO A 232 21.00 -2.54 55.99
CA PRO A 232 22.03 -1.69 55.44
C PRO A 232 23.18 -1.56 56.45
N SER A 233 24.39 -1.88 56.00
CA SER A 233 25.61 -1.60 56.76
C SER A 233 25.71 -0.08 56.99
N PRO A 234 26.10 0.37 58.20
CA PRO A 234 26.30 1.78 58.47
C PRO A 234 27.41 2.36 57.58
N PRO A 235 27.29 3.62 57.15
CA PRO A 235 28.31 4.26 56.33
C PRO A 235 29.63 4.38 57.10
N PRO A 236 30.79 4.19 56.44
CA PRO A 236 32.09 4.41 57.05
C PRO A 236 32.24 5.89 57.43
N GLY A 237 32.69 6.11 58.67
CA GLY A 237 32.83 7.43 59.29
C GLY A 237 33.70 8.39 58.50
N GLU A 238 33.23 9.64 58.43
CA GLU A 238 33.93 10.79 57.89
C GLU A 238 35.06 11.22 58.85
N PRO A 239 36.29 11.48 58.35
CA PRO A 239 37.38 11.96 59.20
C PRO A 239 37.21 13.44 59.57
N ASP A 240 37.34 13.72 60.87
CA ASP A 240 37.32 15.06 61.45
C ASP A 240 38.41 15.96 60.85
N HIS A 241 37.99 17.03 60.16
CA HIS A 241 38.87 18.12 59.78
C HIS A 241 38.98 19.13 60.93
N VAL A 242 40.13 19.06 61.60
CA VAL A 242 40.64 20.07 62.53
C VAL A 242 40.93 21.36 61.77
N VAL A 243 40.28 22.46 62.16
CA VAL A 243 40.63 23.82 61.71
C VAL A 243 41.49 24.47 62.79
N VAL A 244 42.70 24.89 62.37
CA VAL A 244 43.60 25.80 63.10
C VAL A 244 43.38 27.21 62.56
#